data_AF-A0A957FD14-F1
#
_entry.id   AF-A0A957FD14-F1
#
_cell.length_a   1.000
_cell.length_b   1.000
_cell.length_c   1.000
_cell.angle_alpha   90.00
_cell.angle_beta   90.00
_cell.angle_gamma   90.00
#
_symmetry.space_group_name_H-M   'P 1'
#
loop_
_entity.id
_entity.type
_entity.pdbx_description
1 polymer ?
#
loop_
_entity_poly.entity_id
_entity_poly.type
_entity_poly.pdbx_seq_one_letter_code
_entity_poly.pdbx_strand_id
1 'polypeptide(L)'
;MPFELWGATGTYGLGMPGRPLGYALLLLYGILLGYLVYRHLNELRQLSRQQWLWAGGLWFGAFLFSQLFPISFNFDNQLAPLAVAQNPVTTLTLFTAVPFLLAGVIFGPGVALIAGLCSGFGQTLGQTHQLFDIFHFGFTAWLAATWLQQNYSGRIYDWLRLPIVSGAIATSLMTVLV
;
A
#
# COMPACT_ATOMS: atom_id res chain seq x y z
N MET A 1 -21.24 13.13 -11.75
CA MET A 1 -20.43 12.85 -10.55
C MET A 1 -19.46 14.01 -10.38
N PRO A 2 -19.39 14.69 -9.23
CA PRO A 2 -18.40 15.74 -9.02
C PRO A 2 -17.00 15.11 -9.11
N PHE A 3 -16.11 15.70 -9.91
CA PHE A 3 -14.70 15.31 -9.94
C PHE A 3 -14.04 15.90 -8.69
N GLU A 4 -13.79 15.05 -7.70
CA GLU A 4 -13.01 15.43 -6.52
C GLU A 4 -11.53 15.33 -6.87
N LEU A 5 -10.90 16.49 -7.11
CA LEU A 5 -9.47 16.59 -7.36
C LEU A 5 -8.63 16.16 -6.14
N TRP A 6 -9.25 16.18 -4.96
CA TRP A 6 -8.64 15.89 -3.68
C TRP A 6 -9.56 15.02 -2.86
N GLY A 7 -9.10 13.83 -2.46
CA GLY A 7 -9.93 12.85 -1.77
C GLY A 7 -10.31 13.18 -0.33
N ALA A 8 -9.87 14.31 0.24
CA ALA A 8 -10.20 14.67 1.62
C ALA A 8 -11.63 15.24 1.73
N THR A 9 -12.64 14.38 1.69
CA THR A 9 -14.03 14.76 1.94
C THR A 9 -14.32 14.79 3.44
N GLY A 10 -14.06 15.93 4.06
CA GLY A 10 -14.75 16.45 5.26
C GLY A 10 -14.56 15.76 6.62
N THR A 11 -14.39 14.45 6.68
CA THR A 11 -14.26 13.72 7.96
C THR A 11 -12.99 12.89 7.98
N TYR A 12 -11.93 13.41 8.60
CA TYR A 12 -10.76 12.59 8.92
C TYR A 12 -11.13 11.61 10.03
N GLY A 13 -11.03 10.31 9.75
CA GLY A 13 -11.40 9.27 10.70
C GLY A 13 -10.67 7.96 10.46
N LEU A 14 -10.52 7.18 11.53
CA LEU A 14 -10.04 5.81 11.52
C LEU A 14 -11.16 4.91 12.03
N GLY A 15 -11.69 4.07 11.15
CA GLY A 15 -12.62 3.02 11.49
C GLY A 15 -11.90 1.91 12.25
N MET A 16 -12.30 1.70 13.50
CA MET A 16 -11.81 0.58 14.29
C MET A 16 -12.55 -0.71 13.91
N PRO A 17 -11.91 -1.88 14.03
CA PRO A 17 -12.56 -3.15 13.73
C PRO A 17 -13.77 -3.38 14.66
N GLY A 18 -14.94 -3.63 14.09
CA GLY A 18 -16.17 -3.91 14.86
C GLY A 18 -16.31 -5.36 15.35
N ARG A 19 -15.37 -6.25 14.98
CA ARG A 19 -15.40 -7.69 15.26
C ARG A 19 -14.11 -8.16 15.94
N PRO A 20 -14.16 -9.14 16.87
CA PRO A 20 -12.98 -9.68 17.53
C PRO A 20 -11.95 -10.26 16.55
N LEU A 21 -12.42 -10.86 15.45
CA LEU A 21 -11.56 -11.36 14.37
C LEU A 21 -10.71 -10.24 13.73
N GLY A 22 -11.26 -9.03 13.62
CA GLY A 22 -10.53 -7.88 13.09
C GLY A 22 -9.34 -7.48 13.99
N TYR A 23 -9.48 -7.58 15.31
CA TYR A 23 -8.35 -7.34 16.22
C TYR A 23 -7.29 -8.44 16.13
N ALA A 24 -7.68 -9.70 15.98
CA ALA A 24 -6.73 -10.79 15.76
C ALA A 24 -5.97 -10.62 14.44
N LEU A 25 -6.65 -10.22 13.36
CA LEU A 25 -6.05 -9.91 12.07
C LEU A 25 -5.11 -8.70 12.16
N LEU A 26 -5.50 -7.67 12.89
CA LEU A 26 -4.66 -6.49 13.12
C LEU A 26 -3.38 -6.84 13.86
N LEU A 27 -3.47 -7.71 14.88
CA LEU A 27 -2.30 -8.21 15.60
C LEU A 27 -1.38 -9.01 14.66
N LEU A 28 -1.95 -9.88 13.83
CA LEU A 28 -1.19 -10.63 12.81
C LEU A 28 -0.47 -9.70 11.83
N TYR A 29 -1.16 -8.67 11.33
CA TYR A 29 -0.58 -7.66 10.44
C TYR A 29 0.52 -6.86 11.12
N GLY A 30 0.34 -6.51 12.40
CA GLY A 30 1.37 -5.84 13.21
C GLY A 30 2.63 -6.71 13.40
N ILE A 31 2.46 -8.00 13.71
CA ILE A 31 3.58 -8.95 13.81
C ILE A 31 4.30 -9.08 12.48
N LEU A 32 3.55 -9.27 11.38
CA LEU A 32 4.11 -9.41 10.05
C LEU A 32 4.87 -8.14 9.65
N LEU A 33 4.30 -6.97 9.88
CA LEU A 33 4.96 -5.70 9.63
C LEU A 33 6.25 -5.56 10.43
N GLY A 34 6.22 -5.87 11.73
CA GLY A 34 7.41 -5.85 12.59
C GLY A 34 8.49 -6.79 12.09
N TYR A 35 8.12 -8.00 11.66
CA TYR A 35 9.04 -8.97 11.05
C TYR A 35 9.65 -8.46 9.74
N LEU A 36 8.85 -7.90 8.83
CA LEU A 36 9.34 -7.34 7.57
C LEU A 36 10.28 -6.15 7.79
N VAL A 37 9.92 -5.24 8.69
CA VAL A 37 10.80 -4.13 9.08
C VAL A 37 12.09 -4.68 9.64
N TYR A 38 12.03 -5.62 10.60
CA TYR A 38 13.22 -6.24 11.20
C TYR A 38 14.15 -6.86 10.16
N ARG A 39 13.58 -7.58 9.19
CA ARG A 39 14.34 -8.21 8.09
C ARG A 39 15.08 -7.19 7.23
N HIS A 40 14.48 -6.03 6.97
CA HIS A 40 15.03 -4.98 6.11
C HIS A 40 15.70 -3.83 6.89
N LEU A 41 15.87 -3.94 8.21
CA LEU A 41 16.52 -2.91 9.03
C LEU A 41 17.95 -2.61 8.57
N ASN A 42 18.69 -3.63 8.15
CA ASN A 42 20.07 -3.46 7.70
C ASN A 42 20.14 -2.64 6.41
N GLU A 43 19.22 -2.85 5.47
CA GLU A 43 19.11 -2.07 4.23
C GLU A 43 18.81 -0.59 4.55
N LEU A 44 17.83 -0.34 5.44
CA LEU A 44 17.45 1.01 5.85
C LEU A 44 18.58 1.75 6.58
N ARG A 45 19.37 1.05 7.38
CA ARG A 45 20.52 1.61 8.11
C ARG A 45 21.71 1.95 7.21
N GLN A 46 21.85 1.26 6.08
CA GLN A 46 22.94 1.49 5.12
C GLN A 46 22.69 2.69 4.19
N LEU A 47 21.50 3.29 4.23
CA LEU A 47 21.18 4.45 3.41
C LEU A 47 22.04 5.66 3.79
N SER A 48 22.65 6.29 2.79
CA SER A 48 23.36 7.55 2.96
C SER A 48 22.39 8.70 3.29
N ARG A 49 22.90 9.81 3.84
CA ARG A 49 22.08 10.99 4.16
C ARG A 49 21.30 11.52 2.95
N GLN A 50 21.90 11.46 1.75
CA GLN A 50 21.23 11.87 0.51
C GLN A 50 20.16 10.85 0.09
N GLN A 51 20.41 9.56 0.26
CA GLN A 51 19.41 8.52 -0.01
C GLN A 51 18.21 8.62 0.94
N TRP A 52 18.45 8.98 2.21
CA TRP A 52 17.38 9.29 3.17
C TRP A 52 16.51 10.47 2.72
N LEU A 53 17.09 11.52 2.13
CA LEU A 53 16.33 12.63 1.58
C LEU A 53 15.45 12.19 0.40
N TRP A 54 15.99 11.40 -0.51
CA TRP A 54 15.22 10.85 -1.64
C TRP A 54 14.12 9.89 -1.19
N ALA A 55 14.42 9.00 -0.24
CA ALA A 55 13.43 8.10 0.36
C ALA A 55 12.32 8.90 1.06
N GLY A 56 12.68 9.90 1.86
CA GLY A 56 11.72 10.81 2.50
C GLY A 56 10.85 11.56 1.49
N GLY A 57 11.44 12.04 0.40
CA GLY A 57 10.72 12.65 -0.72
C GLY A 57 9.73 11.68 -1.38
N LEU A 58 10.11 10.41 -1.58
CA LEU A 58 9.22 9.38 -2.10
C LEU A 58 8.11 8.99 -1.12
N TRP A 59 8.37 8.97 0.19
CA TRP A 59 7.35 8.69 1.20
C TRP A 59 6.31 9.80 1.29
N PHE A 60 6.78 11.05 1.29
CA PHE A 60 5.90 12.21 1.23
C PHE A 60 5.13 12.26 -0.09
N GLY A 61 5.81 11.96 -1.20
CA GLY A 61 5.18 11.79 -2.51
C GLY A 61 4.12 10.69 -2.52
N ALA A 62 4.39 9.53 -1.91
CA ALA A 62 3.44 8.41 -1.79
C ALA A 62 2.18 8.81 -1.02
N PHE A 63 2.34 9.62 0.03
CA PHE A 63 1.22 10.19 0.75
C PHE A 63 0.41 11.15 -0.13
N LEU A 64 1.05 12.13 -0.79
CA LEU A 64 0.34 13.09 -1.64
C LEU A 64 -0.36 12.44 -2.84
N PHE A 65 0.33 11.53 -3.53
CA PHE A 65 -0.21 10.82 -4.70
C PHE A 65 -1.31 9.84 -4.34
N SER A 66 -1.40 9.38 -3.08
CA SER A 66 -2.56 8.62 -2.61
C SER A 66 -3.85 9.44 -2.64
N GLN A 67 -3.75 10.77 -2.54
CA GLN A 67 -4.91 11.68 -2.52
C GLN A 67 -5.33 12.17 -3.90
N LEU A 68 -4.51 11.94 -4.93
CA LEU A 68 -4.72 12.46 -6.27
C LEU A 68 -5.62 11.55 -7.11
N PHE A 69 -6.67 12.15 -7.67
CA PHE A 69 -7.64 11.50 -8.56
C PHE A 69 -8.31 10.23 -7.99
N PRO A 70 -8.98 10.33 -6.83
CA PRO A 70 -9.85 9.26 -6.37
C PRO A 70 -11.07 9.14 -7.28
N ILE A 71 -11.31 7.94 -7.80
CA ILE A 71 -12.53 7.60 -8.53
C ILE A 71 -13.28 6.59 -7.68
N SER A 72 -14.32 7.06 -6.98
CA SER A 72 -15.16 6.22 -6.12
C SER A 72 -16.22 5.49 -6.93
N PHE A 73 -16.23 4.16 -6.83
CA PHE A 73 -17.26 3.30 -7.40
C PHE A 73 -18.09 2.69 -6.28
N ASN A 74 -19.40 2.81 -6.40
CA ASN A 74 -20.37 2.12 -5.56
C ASN A 74 -20.87 0.91 -6.33
N PHE A 75 -20.49 -0.28 -5.89
CA PHE A 75 -21.00 -1.54 -6.45
C PHE A 75 -22.04 -2.11 -5.48
N ASP A 76 -23.28 -2.26 -5.93
CA ASP A 76 -24.40 -2.74 -5.08
C ASP A 76 -24.24 -4.20 -4.62
N ASN A 77 -23.36 -4.99 -5.27
CA ASN A 77 -23.16 -6.42 -5.03
C ASN A 77 -21.77 -6.77 -4.46
N GLN A 78 -21.14 -5.88 -3.69
CA GLN A 78 -19.90 -6.22 -2.98
C GLN A 78 -20.20 -6.90 -1.65
N LEU A 79 -19.60 -8.07 -1.43
CA LEU A 79 -19.58 -8.73 -0.13
C LEU A 79 -18.78 -7.86 0.85
N ALA A 80 -19.30 -7.70 2.06
CA ALA A 80 -18.59 -6.99 3.12
C ALA A 80 -17.30 -7.76 3.50
N PRO A 81 -16.12 -7.10 3.51
CA PRO A 81 -14.86 -7.68 3.94
C PRO A 81 -14.97 -8.37 5.30
N LEU A 82 -14.17 -9.41 5.54
CA LEU A 82 -14.25 -10.17 6.80
C LEU A 82 -14.06 -9.28 8.05
N ALA A 83 -13.32 -8.17 7.90
CA ALA A 83 -12.97 -7.23 8.95
C ALA A 83 -14.02 -6.14 9.23
N VAL A 84 -14.93 -5.81 8.30
CA VAL A 84 -15.86 -4.66 8.41
C VAL A 84 -17.29 -5.08 8.07
N ALA A 85 -18.28 -4.55 8.81
CA ALA A 85 -19.69 -4.89 8.61
C ALA A 85 -20.40 -4.06 7.51
N GLN A 86 -19.68 -3.15 6.84
CA GLN A 86 -20.19 -2.27 5.80
C GLN A 86 -19.53 -2.59 4.46
N ASN A 87 -20.30 -2.43 3.38
CA ASN A 87 -19.78 -2.59 2.03
C ASN A 87 -18.75 -1.49 1.75
N PRO A 88 -17.52 -1.85 1.33
CA PRO A 88 -16.46 -0.89 1.11
C PRO A 88 -16.79 -0.05 -0.13
N VAL A 89 -16.63 1.27 -0.03
CA VAL A 89 -16.58 2.12 -1.22
C VAL A 89 -15.26 1.83 -1.92
N THR A 90 -15.33 1.33 -3.16
CA THR A 90 -14.12 1.02 -3.91
C THR A 90 -13.59 2.28 -4.56
N THR A 91 -12.54 2.86 -4.01
CA THR A 91 -11.90 4.05 -4.56
C THR A 91 -10.65 3.66 -5.34
N LEU A 92 -10.70 3.86 -6.67
CA LEU A 92 -9.54 3.68 -7.53
C LEU A 92 -8.70 4.96 -7.52
N THR A 93 -7.45 4.84 -7.08
CA THR A 93 -6.49 5.94 -7.08
C THR A 93 -5.34 5.61 -8.03
N LEU A 94 -5.38 6.23 -9.22
CA LEU A 94 -4.56 5.83 -10.37
C LEU A 94 -3.05 5.98 -10.13
N PHE A 95 -2.64 6.97 -9.34
CA PHE A 95 -1.23 7.32 -9.18
C PHE A 95 -0.61 6.86 -7.86
N THR A 96 -1.36 6.19 -7.01
CA THR A 96 -0.89 5.70 -5.70
C THR A 96 0.24 4.69 -5.83
N ALA A 97 0.24 3.91 -6.93
CA ALA A 97 1.28 2.91 -7.19
C ALA A 97 2.64 3.48 -7.55
N VAL A 98 2.69 4.67 -8.16
CA VAL A 98 3.92 5.21 -8.76
C VAL A 98 5.04 5.42 -7.74
N PRO A 99 4.81 6.11 -6.60
CA PRO A 99 5.91 6.43 -5.69
C PRO A 99 6.46 5.21 -4.98
N PHE A 100 5.61 4.24 -4.60
CA PHE A 100 6.09 3.05 -3.91
C PHE A 100 6.76 2.05 -4.86
N LEU A 101 6.32 1.94 -6.12
CA LEU A 101 7.01 1.12 -7.12
C LEU A 101 8.38 1.72 -7.46
N LEU A 102 8.48 3.05 -7.61
CA LEU A 102 9.76 3.74 -7.79
C LEU A 102 10.69 3.51 -6.60
N ALA A 103 10.18 3.59 -5.37
CA ALA A 103 10.94 3.28 -4.16
C ALA A 103 11.49 1.84 -4.20
N GLY A 104 10.70 0.87 -4.66
CA GLY A 104 11.11 -0.52 -4.81
C GLY A 104 12.20 -0.73 -5.85
N VAL A 105 12.11 -0.06 -7.00
CA VAL A 105 13.13 -0.15 -8.04
C VAL A 105 14.45 0.47 -7.59
N ILE A 106 14.40 1.63 -6.93
CA ILE A 106 15.61 2.42 -6.62
C ILE A 106 16.31 1.94 -5.34
N PHE A 107 15.55 1.65 -4.28
CA PHE A 107 16.11 1.51 -2.93
C PHE A 107 15.92 0.13 -2.29
N GLY A 108 14.95 -0.66 -2.75
CA GLY A 108 14.69 -1.98 -2.18
C GLY A 108 13.35 -2.14 -1.48
N PRO A 109 13.06 -3.39 -1.06
CA PRO A 109 11.78 -3.74 -0.44
C PRO A 109 11.52 -3.01 0.88
N GLY A 110 12.57 -2.71 1.67
CA GLY A 110 12.42 -1.97 2.92
C GLY A 110 11.89 -0.54 2.72
N VAL A 111 12.47 0.20 1.77
CA VAL A 111 12.03 1.58 1.48
C VAL A 111 10.66 1.59 0.79
N ALA A 112 10.40 0.60 -0.07
CA ALA A 112 9.09 0.42 -0.71
C ALA A 112 7.98 0.12 0.31
N LEU A 113 8.25 -0.74 1.30
CA LEU A 113 7.31 -1.04 2.38
C LEU A 113 6.85 0.25 3.07
N ILE A 114 7.79 1.12 3.47
CA ILE A 114 7.48 2.39 4.13
C ILE A 114 6.71 3.32 3.19
N ALA A 115 7.10 3.40 1.90
CA ALA A 115 6.37 4.18 0.91
C ALA A 115 4.91 3.71 0.76
N GLY A 116 4.69 2.39 0.72
CA GLY A 116 3.37 1.78 0.71
C GLY A 116 2.55 2.14 1.95
N LEU A 117 3.13 2.03 3.15
CA LEU A 117 2.46 2.42 4.40
C LEU A 117 2.05 3.91 4.37
N CYS A 118 2.92 4.80 3.89
CA CYS A 118 2.59 6.22 3.75
C CYS A 118 1.43 6.46 2.78
N SER A 119 1.38 5.69 1.69
CA SER A 119 0.31 5.75 0.71
C SER A 119 -1.02 5.25 1.27
N GLY A 120 -1.02 4.09 1.93
CA GLY A 120 -2.20 3.54 2.59
C GLY A 120 -2.68 4.42 3.75
N PHE A 121 -1.77 5.06 4.48
CA PHE A 121 -2.12 6.04 5.52
C PHE A 121 -2.84 7.25 4.94
N GLY A 122 -2.33 7.81 3.84
CA GLY A 122 -3.05 8.88 3.14
C GLY A 122 -4.44 8.42 2.71
N GLN A 123 -4.55 7.27 2.07
CA GLN A 123 -5.84 6.78 1.58
C GLN A 123 -6.84 6.49 2.72
N THR A 124 -6.35 5.93 3.83
CA THR A 124 -7.16 5.68 5.03
C THR A 124 -7.70 6.98 5.61
N LEU A 125 -6.86 8.02 5.72
CA LEU A 125 -7.28 9.29 6.29
C LEU A 125 -8.25 10.05 5.41
N GLY A 126 -8.02 10.06 4.10
CA GLY A 126 -8.78 10.86 3.16
C GLY A 126 -10.05 10.17 2.65
N GLN A 127 -10.00 8.87 2.38
CA GLN A 127 -10.95 8.22 1.48
C GLN A 127 -11.68 7.02 2.10
N THR A 128 -10.95 6.05 2.64
CA THR A 128 -11.54 4.75 3.00
C THR A 128 -11.89 4.63 4.48
N HIS A 129 -11.17 5.35 5.34
CA HIS A 129 -11.24 5.22 6.80
C HIS A 129 -10.99 3.79 7.31
N GLN A 130 -10.45 2.89 6.49
CA GLN A 130 -10.17 1.51 6.88
C GLN A 130 -8.72 1.35 7.32
N LEU A 131 -8.52 1.04 8.60
CA LEU A 131 -7.18 0.91 9.18
C LEU A 131 -6.31 -0.16 8.49
N PHE A 132 -6.93 -1.19 7.92
CA PHE A 132 -6.22 -2.27 7.23
C PHE A 132 -5.55 -1.82 5.93
N ASP A 133 -6.05 -0.77 5.27
CA ASP A 133 -5.50 -0.28 4.00
C ASP A 133 -4.05 0.16 4.14
N ILE A 134 -3.68 0.73 5.29
CA ILE A 134 -2.30 1.07 5.63
C ILE A 134 -1.38 -0.14 5.38
N PHE A 135 -1.76 -1.30 5.93
CA PHE A 135 -0.98 -2.53 5.81
C PHE A 135 -1.06 -3.12 4.40
N HIS A 136 -2.22 -3.10 3.75
CA HIS A 136 -2.37 -3.62 2.39
C HIS A 136 -1.46 -2.90 1.40
N PHE A 137 -1.39 -1.58 1.45
CA PHE A 137 -0.48 -0.82 0.60
C PHE A 137 0.98 -1.07 0.95
N GLY A 138 1.32 -1.16 2.25
CA GLY A 138 2.66 -1.52 2.70
C GLY A 138 3.11 -2.89 2.16
N PHE A 139 2.30 -3.92 2.34
CA PHE A 139 2.61 -5.27 1.90
C PHE A 139 2.60 -5.41 0.37
N THR A 140 1.71 -4.70 -0.33
CA THR A 140 1.71 -4.61 -1.80
C THR A 140 3.03 -4.04 -2.30
N ALA A 141 3.47 -2.92 -1.74
CA ALA A 141 4.70 -2.25 -2.14
C ALA A 141 5.93 -3.12 -1.85
N TRP A 142 5.98 -3.76 -0.67
CA TRP A 142 7.03 -4.71 -0.33
C TRP A 142 7.06 -5.88 -1.30
N LEU A 143 5.93 -6.54 -1.56
CA LEU A 143 5.85 -7.69 -2.44
C LEU A 143 6.28 -7.33 -3.88
N ALA A 144 5.74 -6.23 -4.42
CA ALA A 144 6.12 -5.73 -5.73
C ALA A 144 7.63 -5.44 -5.81
N ALA A 145 8.21 -4.81 -4.79
CA ALA A 145 9.64 -4.53 -4.73
C ALA A 145 10.50 -5.81 -4.64
N THR A 146 10.08 -6.81 -3.86
CA THR A 146 10.77 -8.11 -3.83
C THR A 146 10.75 -8.79 -5.19
N TRP A 147 9.66 -8.64 -5.95
CA TRP A 147 9.57 -9.17 -7.30
C TRP A 147 10.36 -8.38 -8.34
N LEU A 148 10.58 -7.09 -8.09
CA LEU A 148 11.42 -6.26 -8.96
C LEU A 148 12.92 -6.55 -8.77
N GLN A 149 13.33 -6.91 -7.56
CA GLN A 149 14.75 -7.08 -7.21
C GLN A 149 15.23 -8.54 -7.16
N GLN A 150 14.41 -9.50 -7.59
CA GLN A 150 14.80 -10.91 -7.58
C GLN A 150 15.91 -11.22 -8.59
N ASN A 151 16.90 -12.00 -8.15
CA ASN A 151 18.04 -12.44 -8.95
C ASN A 151 17.78 -13.73 -9.77
N TYR A 152 16.55 -14.25 -9.76
CA TYR A 152 16.20 -15.47 -10.49
C TYR A 152 16.08 -15.21 -12.00
N SER A 153 16.49 -16.19 -12.81
CA SER A 153 16.42 -16.15 -14.27
C SER A 153 15.29 -17.04 -14.79
N GLY A 154 14.57 -16.57 -15.82
CA GLY A 154 13.51 -17.34 -16.49
C GLY A 154 12.35 -16.45 -16.94
N ARG A 155 11.59 -16.90 -17.95
CA ARG A 155 10.54 -16.10 -18.60
C ARG A 155 9.51 -15.55 -17.61
N ILE A 156 9.10 -16.33 -16.60
CA ILE A 156 8.14 -15.86 -15.59
C ILE A 156 8.76 -14.76 -14.71
N TYR A 157 10.04 -14.91 -14.34
CA TYR A 157 10.76 -13.94 -13.52
C TYR A 157 11.07 -12.65 -14.28
N ASP A 158 11.33 -12.73 -15.59
CA ASP A 158 11.51 -11.56 -16.46
C ASP A 158 10.25 -10.70 -16.51
N TRP A 159 9.07 -11.32 -16.53
CA TRP A 159 7.79 -10.61 -16.44
C TRP A 159 7.57 -10.00 -15.06
N LEU A 160 7.91 -10.71 -13.98
CA LEU A 160 7.79 -10.19 -12.61
C LEU A 160 8.72 -9.00 -12.32
N ARG A 161 9.77 -8.79 -13.12
CA ARG A 161 10.63 -7.60 -13.04
C ARG A 161 10.04 -6.36 -13.72
N LEU A 162 8.90 -6.48 -14.41
CA LEU A 162 8.21 -5.32 -14.96
C LEU A 162 7.37 -4.65 -13.86
N PRO A 163 7.56 -3.35 -13.58
CA PRO A 163 6.83 -2.63 -12.52
C PRO A 163 5.31 -2.72 -12.65
N ILE A 164 4.82 -2.73 -13.89
CA ILE A 164 3.39 -2.82 -14.20
C ILE A 164 2.86 -4.21 -13.80
N VAL A 165 3.59 -5.27 -14.10
CA VAL A 165 3.18 -6.65 -13.83
C VAL A 165 3.29 -6.95 -12.34
N SER A 166 4.40 -6.59 -11.69
CA SER A 166 4.58 -6.81 -10.25
C SER A 166 3.57 -6.02 -9.43
N GLY A 167 3.36 -4.73 -9.78
CA GLY A 167 2.36 -3.88 -9.14
C GLY A 167 0.94 -4.43 -9.31
N ALA A 168 0.55 -4.83 -10.52
CA ALA A 168 -0.77 -5.39 -10.77
C ALA A 168 -1.01 -6.69 -9.99
N ILE A 169 -0.09 -7.65 -10.07
CA ILE A 169 -0.23 -8.95 -9.38
C ILE A 169 -0.23 -8.73 -7.86
N ALA A 170 0.64 -7.88 -7.32
CA ALA A 170 0.73 -7.64 -5.88
C ALA A 170 -0.57 -7.00 -5.36
N THR A 171 -1.13 -6.05 -6.12
CA THR A 171 -2.39 -5.39 -5.78
C THR A 171 -3.54 -6.39 -5.84
N SER A 172 -3.64 -7.19 -6.90
CA SER A 172 -4.67 -8.22 -7.02
C SER A 172 -4.60 -9.25 -5.88
N LEU A 173 -3.39 -9.67 -5.50
CA LEU A 173 -3.20 -10.63 -4.41
C LEU A 173 -3.69 -10.07 -3.07
N MET A 174 -3.43 -8.78 -2.80
CA MET A 174 -3.90 -8.14 -1.58
C MET A 174 -5.40 -7.89 -1.59
N THR A 175 -6.03 -7.61 -2.74
CA THR A 175 -7.49 -7.49 -2.83
C THR A 175 -8.23 -8.81 -2.58
N VAL A 176 -7.60 -9.97 -2.85
CA VAL A 176 -8.21 -11.29 -2.61
C VAL A 176 -8.08 -11.72 -1.13
N LEU A 177 -7.12 -11.16 -0.39
CA LEU A 177 -6.91 -11.47 1.03
C LEU A 177 -7.85 -10.71 1.99
N VAL A 178 -8.71 -9.82 1.46
CA VAL A 178 -9.67 -8.97 2.19
C VAL A 178 -11.08 -9.56 2.15
#